data_AF-A0A3D1CL59-F1
#
_entry.id   AF-A0A3D1CL59-F1
#
_cell.length_a   1.000
_cell.length_b   1.000
_cell.length_c   1.000
_cell.angle_alpha   90.00
_cell.angle_beta   90.00
_cell.angle_gamma   90.00
#
_symmetry.space_group_name_H-M   'P 1'
#
loop_
_entity.id
_entity.type
_entity.pdbx_description
1 polymer ?
#
loop_
_entity_poly.entity_id
_entity_poly.type
_entity_poly.pdbx_seq_one_letter_code
_entity_poly.pdbx_strand_id
1 'polypeptide(L)'
;MTTALKPKLVILISGRGSNMQSIVKAIQVNELDAEVAAVISNCPNAAGLEFAQQSDIATRILDHKAFTSREAFDEQLMKLIDSFVPDYVVLAGFMRILSAGFVKHYANKLINIHPSLLPKFKGMHTHKRAIEAGEK
;
A
#
# COMPACT_ATOMS: atom_id res chain seq x y z
N MET A 1 -22.99 -10.07 22.64
CA MET A 1 -22.36 -10.39 21.34
C MET A 1 -21.09 -9.57 21.26
N THR A 2 -19.93 -10.21 21.35
CA THR A 2 -18.64 -9.53 21.13
C THR A 2 -18.54 -9.24 19.63
N THR A 3 -18.62 -7.98 19.24
CA THR A 3 -18.23 -7.56 17.89
C THR A 3 -16.78 -8.00 17.68
N ALA A 4 -16.56 -8.88 16.70
CA ALA A 4 -15.20 -9.22 16.29
C ALA A 4 -14.49 -7.92 15.90
N LEU A 5 -13.25 -7.74 16.35
CA LEU A 5 -12.45 -6.57 15.98
C LEU A 5 -12.19 -6.61 14.47
N LYS A 6 -12.47 -5.49 13.79
CA LYS A 6 -12.21 -5.36 12.35
C LYS A 6 -10.70 -5.38 12.09
N PRO A 7 -10.22 -6.09 11.06
CA PRO A 7 -8.81 -6.07 10.69
C PRO A 7 -8.31 -4.66 10.36
N LYS A 8 -7.16 -4.29 10.92
CA LYS A 8 -6.48 -3.01 10.68
C LYS A 8 -5.54 -3.06 9.48
N LEU A 9 -5.79 -2.18 8.52
CA LEU A 9 -4.98 -2.01 7.32
C LEU A 9 -4.06 -0.79 7.45
N VAL A 10 -2.79 -0.95 7.12
CA VAL A 10 -1.91 0.17 6.74
C VAL A 10 -1.68 0.10 5.24
N ILE A 11 -2.04 1.16 4.52
CA ILE A 11 -1.96 1.20 3.06
C ILE A 11 -0.75 2.04 2.63
N LEU A 12 0.11 1.48 1.78
CA LEU A 12 1.28 2.14 1.21
C LEU A 12 1.00 2.62 -0.22
N ILE A 13 1.31 3.89 -0.51
CA ILE A 13 1.11 4.51 -1.83
C ILE A 13 2.33 5.33 -2.28
N SER A 14 2.40 5.66 -3.57
CA SER A 14 3.39 6.60 -4.12
C SER A 14 2.81 7.70 -5.01
N GLY A 15 1.50 7.68 -5.29
CA GLY A 15 0.87 8.55 -6.28
C GLY A 15 -0.62 8.77 -6.05
N ARG A 16 -1.43 8.70 -7.11
CA ARG A 16 -2.88 9.02 -7.09
C ARG A 16 -3.70 8.18 -6.10
N GLY A 17 -3.25 6.97 -5.80
CA GLY A 17 -3.91 6.10 -4.81
C GLY A 17 -5.26 5.54 -5.25
N SER A 18 -5.53 5.35 -6.55
CA SER A 18 -6.84 4.85 -7.01
C SER A 18 -7.26 3.52 -6.37
N ASN A 19 -6.34 2.57 -6.20
CA ASN A 19 -6.61 1.32 -5.49
C ASN A 19 -6.92 1.54 -4.00
N MET A 20 -6.19 2.46 -3.35
CA MET A 20 -6.48 2.85 -1.97
C MET A 20 -7.89 3.46 -1.85
N GLN A 21 -8.27 4.35 -2.77
CA GLN A 21 -9.60 4.94 -2.81
C GLN A 21 -10.69 3.87 -2.97
N SER A 22 -10.48 2.87 -3.83
CA SER A 22 -11.41 1.75 -3.98
C SER A 22 -11.57 0.94 -2.68
N ILE A 23 -10.47 0.67 -1.97
CA ILE A 23 -10.50 -0.03 -0.68
C ILE A 23 -11.29 0.78 0.35
N VAL A 24 -11.00 2.08 0.48
CA VAL A 24 -11.69 2.98 1.43
C VAL A 24 -13.18 3.03 1.13
N LYS A 25 -13.57 3.17 -0.15
CA LYS A 25 -14.98 3.19 -0.55
C LYS A 25 -15.68 1.88 -0.22
N ALA A 26 -15.07 0.73 -0.52
CA ALA A 26 -15.63 -0.58 -0.19
C ALA A 26 -15.86 -0.76 1.32
N ILE A 27 -14.95 -0.25 2.15
CA ILE A 27 -15.13 -0.22 3.62
C ILE A 27 -16.30 0.68 4.01
N GLN A 28 -16.39 1.89 3.45
CA GLN A 28 -17.46 2.85 3.76
C GLN A 28 -18.87 2.32 3.43
N VAL A 29 -18.99 1.54 2.36
CA VAL A 29 -20.27 0.91 1.97
C VAL A 29 -20.47 -0.48 2.58
N ASN A 30 -19.60 -0.91 3.50
CA ASN A 30 -19.62 -2.22 4.17
C ASN A 30 -19.51 -3.44 3.23
N GLU A 31 -18.91 -3.27 2.05
CA GLU A 31 -18.53 -4.40 1.17
C GLU A 31 -17.23 -5.09 1.64
N LEU A 32 -16.40 -4.37 2.39
CA LEU A 32 -15.20 -4.88 3.01
C LEU A 32 -15.23 -4.62 4.52
N ASP A 33 -15.25 -5.68 5.32
CA ASP A 33 -15.22 -5.59 6.78
C ASP A 33 -13.79 -5.44 7.30
N ALA A 34 -13.26 -4.22 7.21
CA ALA A 34 -11.93 -3.84 7.67
C ALA A 34 -11.92 -2.36 8.10
N GLU A 35 -10.82 -1.90 8.68
CA GLU A 35 -10.57 -0.47 8.94
C GLU A 35 -9.19 -0.05 8.43
N VAL A 36 -9.08 1.19 7.94
CA VAL A 36 -7.80 1.75 7.51
C VAL A 36 -7.20 2.54 8.67
N ALA A 37 -6.17 1.99 9.30
CA ALA A 37 -5.48 2.63 10.42
C ALA A 37 -4.61 3.80 9.94
N ALA A 38 -3.95 3.66 8.79
CA ALA A 38 -3.19 4.74 8.19
C ALA A 38 -2.94 4.55 6.68
N VAL A 39 -2.72 5.67 5.99
CA VAL A 39 -2.14 5.71 4.65
C VAL A 39 -0.75 6.34 4.74
N ILE A 40 0.27 5.63 4.25
CA ILE A 40 1.66 6.08 4.28
C ILE A 40 2.16 6.22 2.84
N SER A 41 2.76 7.37 2.53
CA SER A 41 3.39 7.62 1.23
C SER A 41 4.89 7.76 1.35
N ASN A 42 5.62 7.21 0.38
CA ASN A 42 7.04 7.51 0.20
C ASN A 42 7.30 8.78 -0.62
N CYS A 43 6.25 9.42 -1.14
CA CYS A 43 6.30 10.62 -1.95
C CYS A 43 5.47 11.73 -1.26
N PRO A 44 6.07 12.88 -0.88
CA PRO A 44 5.35 13.97 -0.22
C PRO A 44 4.15 14.49 -1.01
N ASN A 45 4.26 14.51 -2.34
CA ASN A 45 3.25 15.06 -3.24
C ASN A 45 2.28 14.00 -3.80
N ALA A 46 2.14 12.86 -3.13
CA ALA A 46 1.21 11.82 -3.57
C ALA A 46 -0.24 12.30 -3.38
N ALA A 47 -0.95 12.55 -4.48
CA ALA A 47 -2.34 13.02 -4.46
C ALA A 47 -3.30 12.09 -3.67
N GLY A 48 -2.97 10.80 -3.49
CA GLY A 48 -3.76 9.91 -2.65
C GLY A 48 -3.77 10.29 -1.16
N LEU A 49 -2.81 11.07 -0.67
CA LEU A 49 -2.78 11.53 0.72
C LEU A 49 -3.93 12.50 1.02
N GLU A 50 -4.25 13.39 0.08
CA GLU A 50 -5.35 14.35 0.24
C GLU A 50 -6.69 13.64 0.39
N PHE A 51 -6.95 12.63 -0.47
CA PHE A 51 -8.15 11.81 -0.34
C PHE A 51 -8.25 11.11 1.01
N ALA A 52 -7.13 10.55 1.50
CA ALA A 52 -7.12 9.85 2.79
C ALA A 52 -7.43 10.82 3.94
N GLN A 53 -6.86 12.03 3.91
CA GLN A 53 -7.16 13.09 4.89
C GLN A 53 -8.63 13.51 4.84
N GLN A 54 -9.19 13.71 3.64
CA GLN A 54 -10.62 14.03 3.44
C GLN A 54 -11.56 12.91 3.89
N SER A 55 -11.04 11.68 4.02
CA SER A 55 -11.78 10.52 4.52
C SER A 55 -11.53 10.25 6.01
N ASP A 56 -10.97 11.22 6.74
CA ASP A 56 -10.61 11.13 8.17
C ASP A 56 -9.62 9.99 8.51
N ILE A 57 -8.79 9.59 7.54
CA ILE A 57 -7.78 8.55 7.73
C ILE A 57 -6.43 9.20 8.08
N ALA A 58 -5.75 8.65 9.10
CA ALA A 58 -4.41 9.11 9.47
C ALA A 58 -3.44 8.98 8.29
N THR A 59 -2.70 10.04 8.00
CA THR A 59 -1.69 10.05 6.93
C THR A 59 -0.29 10.26 7.47
N ARG A 60 0.69 9.64 6.83
CA ARG A 60 2.12 9.88 7.09
C ARG A 60 2.89 9.93 5.78
N ILE A 61 3.96 10.72 5.79
CA ILE A 61 4.92 10.81 4.71
C ILE A 61 6.26 10.34 5.27
N LEU A 62 6.90 9.43 4.57
CA LEU A 62 8.29 9.06 4.80
C LEU A 62 9.04 9.23 3.47
N ASP A 63 9.66 10.39 3.24
CA ASP A 63 10.30 10.65 1.95
C ASP A 63 11.50 9.73 1.76
N HIS A 64 11.39 8.80 0.79
CA HIS A 64 12.46 7.86 0.48
C HIS A 64 13.73 8.54 -0.03
N LYS A 65 13.67 9.79 -0.50
CA LYS A 65 14.85 10.56 -0.93
C LYS A 65 15.70 11.04 0.24
N ALA A 66 15.16 11.03 1.46
CA ALA A 66 15.90 11.39 2.67
C ALA A 66 16.83 10.25 3.19
N PHE A 67 16.86 9.11 2.49
CA PHE A 67 17.58 7.91 2.93
C PHE A 67 18.64 7.50 1.91
N THR A 68 19.80 7.08 2.41
CA THR A 68 20.97 6.69 1.60
C THR A 68 20.91 5.23 1.13
N SER A 69 20.08 4.39 1.75
CA SER A 69 19.91 2.98 1.38
C SER A 69 18.45 2.54 1.42
N ARG A 70 18.18 1.38 0.82
CA ARG A 70 16.85 0.76 0.84
C ARG A 70 16.51 0.27 2.23
N GLU A 71 17.47 -0.37 2.88
CA GLU A 71 17.36 -0.98 4.19
C GLU A 71 17.10 0.08 5.26
N ALA A 72 17.82 1.21 5.22
CA ALA A 72 17.62 2.30 6.17
C ALA A 72 16.20 2.92 6.06
N PHE A 73 15.70 3.06 4.83
CA PHE A 73 14.32 3.51 4.61
C PHE A 73 13.31 2.48 5.12
N ASP A 74 13.49 1.20 4.77
CA ASP A 74 12.56 0.13 5.14
C ASP A 74 12.50 -0.06 6.67
N GLU A 75 13.61 0.10 7.39
CA GLU A 75 13.63 0.07 8.85
C GLU A 75 12.77 1.18 9.48
N GLN A 76 12.87 2.40 8.96
CA GLN A 76 12.02 3.50 9.45
C GLN A 76 10.57 3.33 9.02
N LEU A 77 10.33 2.80 7.82
CA LEU A 77 9.00 2.48 7.35
C LEU A 77 8.35 1.41 8.22
N MET A 78 9.09 0.36 8.60
CA MET A 78 8.60 -0.68 9.52
C MET A 78 8.18 -0.08 10.87
N LYS A 79 9.05 0.72 11.49
CA LYS A 79 8.73 1.39 12.77
C LYS A 79 7.47 2.27 12.67
N LEU A 80 7.34 2.99 11.56
CA LEU A 80 6.18 3.85 11.32
C LEU A 80 4.90 3.04 11.14
N ILE A 81 4.93 1.97 10.34
CA ILE A 81 3.81 1.05 10.15
C ILE A 81 3.41 0.40 11.48
N ASP A 82 4.39 -0.14 12.22
CA ASP A 82 4.17 -0.86 13.48
C ASP A 82 3.55 0.03 14.58
N SER A 83 3.78 1.35 14.53
CA SER A 83 3.11 2.30 15.44
C SER A 83 1.59 2.34 15.31
N PHE A 84 1.04 1.85 14.20
CA PHE A 84 -0.41 1.72 13.97
C PHE A 84 -0.95 0.33 14.31
N VAL A 85 -0.08 -0.61 14.69
CA VAL A 85 -0.43 -2.00 15.05
C VAL A 85 -1.32 -2.66 13.99
N PRO A 86 -0.86 -2.79 12.74
CA PRO A 86 -1.69 -3.35 11.66
C PRO A 86 -1.79 -4.87 11.72
N ASP A 87 -2.93 -5.38 11.26
CA ASP A 87 -3.09 -6.78 10.90
C ASP A 87 -2.52 -7.05 9.51
N TYR A 88 -2.69 -6.11 8.57
CA TYR A 88 -2.20 -6.21 7.20
C TYR A 88 -1.57 -4.91 6.69
N VAL A 89 -0.55 -5.07 5.83
CA VAL A 89 0.08 -4.00 5.06
C VAL A 89 -0.30 -4.18 3.59
N VAL A 90 -0.91 -3.16 2.98
CA VAL A 90 -1.43 -3.22 1.62
C VAL A 90 -0.65 -2.28 0.70
N LEU A 91 -0.02 -2.83 -0.34
CA LEU A 91 0.69 -2.09 -1.37
C LEU A 91 -0.29 -1.67 -2.48
N ALA A 92 -0.74 -0.41 -2.44
CA ALA A 92 -1.73 0.14 -3.35
C ALA A 92 -1.08 1.13 -4.34
N GLY A 93 -0.16 0.62 -5.16
CA GLY A 93 0.64 1.44 -6.07
C GLY A 93 1.87 2.05 -5.38
N PHE A 94 2.49 1.29 -4.48
CA PHE A 94 3.77 1.63 -3.85
C PHE A 94 4.92 1.33 -4.82
N MET A 95 5.55 2.38 -5.37
CA MET A 95 6.53 2.31 -6.44
C MET A 95 7.97 2.26 -5.91
N ARG A 96 8.23 1.35 -4.96
CA ARG A 96 9.57 1.09 -4.43
C ARG A 96 9.71 -0.40 -4.11
N ILE A 97 10.86 -0.97 -4.49
CA ILE A 97 11.18 -2.36 -4.14
C ILE A 97 11.48 -2.43 -2.64
N LEU A 98 10.81 -3.36 -1.96
CA LEU A 98 11.01 -3.65 -0.55
C LEU A 98 12.18 -4.63 -0.36
N SER A 99 12.95 -4.45 0.69
CA SER A 99 14.04 -5.34 1.10
C SER A 99 13.50 -6.70 1.57
N ALA A 100 14.38 -7.71 1.58
CA ALA A 100 14.05 -9.02 2.13
C ALA A 100 13.68 -8.95 3.63
N GLY A 101 14.33 -8.04 4.39
CA GLY A 101 14.01 -7.80 5.80
C GLY A 101 12.58 -7.32 5.98
N PHE A 102 12.14 -6.36 5.18
CA PHE A 102 10.76 -5.86 5.20
C PHE A 102 9.74 -6.95 4.91
N VAL A 103 9.95 -7.73 3.83
CA VAL A 103 9.04 -8.81 3.44
C VAL A 103 8.97 -9.89 4.51
N LYS A 104 10.10 -10.22 5.15
CA LYS A 104 10.15 -11.19 6.26
C LYS A 104 9.40 -10.69 7.49
N HIS A 105 9.53 -9.41 7.84
CA HIS A 105 8.84 -8.81 9.00
C HIS A 105 7.32 -8.89 8.86
N TYR A 106 6.79 -8.62 7.66
CA TYR A 106 5.36 -8.71 7.35
C TYR A 106 4.95 -10.01 6.65
N ALA A 107 5.68 -11.11 6.88
CA ALA A 107 5.34 -12.40 6.30
C ALA A 107 3.88 -12.77 6.61
N ASN A 108 3.14 -13.20 5.57
CA ASN A 108 1.71 -13.51 5.61
C ASN A 108 0.76 -12.33 5.94
N LYS A 109 1.29 -11.10 6.05
CA LYS A 109 0.52 -9.88 6.32
C LYS A 109 0.64 -8.83 5.20
N LEU A 110 1.50 -9.08 4.21
CA LEU A 110 1.79 -8.13 3.12
C LEU A 110 1.02 -8.51 1.84
N ILE A 111 0.17 -7.61 1.37
CA ILE A 111 -0.66 -7.80 0.17
C ILE A 111 -0.27 -6.78 -0.89
N ASN A 112 -0.16 -7.21 -2.15
CA ASN A 112 0.09 -6.33 -3.29
C ASN A 112 -0.84 -6.64 -4.45
N ILE A 113 -1.29 -5.60 -5.14
CA ILE A 113 -1.95 -5.72 -6.44
C ILE A 113 -0.94 -5.38 -7.54
N HIS A 114 -0.78 -6.30 -8.50
CA HIS A 114 0.10 -6.10 -9.66
C HIS A 114 -0.77 -6.03 -10.93
N PRO A 115 -0.60 -5.03 -11.82
CA PRO A 115 -1.47 -4.82 -12.97
C PRO A 115 -1.16 -5.77 -14.15
N SER A 116 -1.08 -7.07 -13.88
CA SER A 116 -1.01 -8.13 -14.89
C SER A 116 -1.54 -9.45 -14.35
N LEU A 117 -1.87 -10.37 -15.26
CA LEU A 117 -2.14 -11.76 -14.92
C LEU A 117 -0.82 -12.50 -14.71
N LEU A 118 -0.34 -12.50 -13.47
CA LEU A 118 0.88 -13.23 -13.10
C LEU A 118 0.75 -14.73 -13.46
N PRO A 119 1.83 -15.40 -13.90
CA PRO A 119 3.21 -14.91 -13.93
C PRO A 119 3.58 -14.02 -15.14
N LYS A 120 2.64 -13.70 -16.04
CA LYS A 120 2.93 -12.84 -17.21
C LYS A 120 3.18 -11.39 -16.79
N PHE A 121 4.02 -10.69 -17.55
CA PHE A 121 4.31 -9.25 -17.43
C PHE A 121 4.66 -8.77 -16.01
N LYS A 122 5.56 -9.49 -15.31
CA LYS A 122 6.19 -8.96 -14.07
C LYS A 122 6.94 -7.66 -14.36
N GLY A 123 7.03 -6.76 -13.38
CA GLY A 123 7.76 -5.51 -13.48
C GLY A 123 6.93 -4.37 -14.11
N MET A 124 7.61 -3.41 -14.75
CA MET A 124 6.98 -2.17 -15.21
C MET A 124 6.31 -2.30 -16.59
N HIS A 125 5.49 -1.29 -16.93
CA HIS A 125 4.83 -1.12 -18.23
C HIS A 125 4.00 -2.33 -18.68
N THR A 126 3.33 -2.98 -17.73
CA THR A 126 2.58 -4.22 -17.95
C THR A 126 1.54 -4.10 -19.04
N HIS A 127 0.74 -3.01 -19.03
CA HIS A 127 -0.29 -2.76 -20.04
C HIS A 127 0.29 -2.61 -21.45
N LYS A 128 1.34 -1.79 -21.61
CA LYS A 128 2.03 -1.61 -22.89
C LYS A 128 2.55 -2.94 -23.42
N ARG A 129 3.20 -3.73 -22.57
CA ARG A 129 3.75 -5.05 -22.93
C ARG A 129 2.67 -6.07 -23.29
N ALA A 130 1.51 -6.03 -22.63
CA ALA A 130 0.39 -6.90 -22.96
C ALA A 130 -0.19 -6.55 -24.34
N ILE A 131 -0.33 -5.25 -24.65
CA ILE A 131 -0.78 -4.76 -25.97
C ILE A 131 0.24 -5.15 -27.05
N GLU A 132 1.53 -4.92 -26.81
CA GLU A 132 2.62 -5.27 -27.75
C GLU A 132 2.71 -6.79 -27.99
N ALA A 133 2.36 -7.60 -26.99
CA ALA A 133 2.30 -9.05 -27.12
C ALA A 133 1.00 -9.56 -27.78
N GLY A 134 0.03 -8.69 -28.06
CA GLY A 134 -1.24 -9.07 -28.67
C GLY A 134 -2.14 -9.91 -27.77
N GLU A 135 -2.04 -9.76 -26.44
CA GLU A 135 -2.96 -10.41 -25.50
C GLU A 135 -4.40 -9.92 -25.75
N LYS A 136 -5.37 -10.79 -25.49
CA LYS A 136 -6.82 -10.55 -25.72
C LYS A 136 -7.60 -10.55 -24.42
#